data_AF-A0A1G7EY67-F1
#
_entry.id   AF-A0A1G7EY67-F1
#
_cell.length_a   1.000
_cell.length_b   1.000
_cell.length_c   1.000
_cell.angle_alpha   90.00
_cell.angle_beta   90.00
_cell.angle_gamma   90.00
#
_symmetry.space_group_name_H-M   'P 1'
#
loop_
_entity.id
_entity.type
_entity.pdbx_description
1 polymer ?
#
loop_
_entity_poly.entity_id
_entity_poly.type
_entity_poly.pdbx_seq_one_letter_code
_entity_poly.pdbx_strand_id
1 'polypeptide(L)'
;MLYIDIPVSRAVKKFLTFKYGKEFYLNRTDWLGILVTTVLSKKRDYYNYKPVQSSYKQEYSYRVVINYAHYEKYGIIFTDAKKKQLSKVLEKTFREYLFEQAIMAKEIYGILYKDTIFNILEFYGIDDSDGYYDAIFRDFTRKKKDLLNKNF
;
A
#
# COMPACT_ATOMS: atom_id res chain seq x y z
N MET A 1 23.61 4.48 2.94
CA MET A 1 22.14 4.56 2.77
C MET A 1 21.47 3.68 3.82
N LEU A 2 20.27 4.04 4.26
CA LEU A 2 19.49 3.25 5.21
C LEU A 2 18.25 2.69 4.49
N TYR A 3 17.63 1.64 5.03
CA TYR A 3 16.40 1.09 4.47
C TYR A 3 15.44 0.65 5.56
N ILE A 4 14.14 0.66 5.21
CA ILE A 4 13.08 0.03 5.98
C ILE A 4 12.33 -0.95 5.09
N ASP A 5 11.92 -2.08 5.65
CA ASP A 5 11.05 -3.04 4.99
C ASP A 5 9.62 -2.87 5.51
N ILE A 6 8.70 -2.54 4.60
CA ILE A 6 7.28 -2.40 4.92
C ILE A 6 6.60 -3.74 4.66
N PRO A 7 6.02 -4.40 5.67
CA PRO A 7 5.26 -5.63 5.47
C PRO A 7 3.97 -5.32 4.68
N VAL A 8 3.72 -6.07 3.61
CA VAL A 8 2.58 -5.86 2.68
C VAL A 8 2.10 -7.20 2.14
N SER A 9 0.87 -7.27 1.62
CA SER A 9 0.45 -8.49 0.92
C SER A 9 1.23 -8.69 -0.38
N ARG A 10 1.16 -9.90 -0.92
CA ARG A 10 1.71 -10.24 -2.24
C ARG A 10 1.20 -9.29 -3.33
N ALA A 11 -0.10 -9.00 -3.33
CA ALA A 11 -0.73 -8.13 -4.32
C ALA A 11 -0.22 -6.68 -4.22
N VAL A 12 -0.18 -6.12 -3.01
CA VAL A 12 0.35 -4.77 -2.80
C VAL A 12 1.83 -4.71 -3.14
N LYS A 13 2.63 -5.75 -2.84
CA LYS A 13 4.04 -5.80 -3.26
C LYS A 13 4.16 -5.73 -4.79
N LYS A 14 3.38 -6.52 -5.53
CA LYS A 14 3.39 -6.50 -7.00
C LYS A 14 2.98 -5.12 -7.54
N PHE A 15 1.91 -4.54 -7.01
CA PHE A 15 1.47 -3.19 -7.34
C PHE A 15 2.55 -2.13 -7.11
N LEU A 16 3.16 -2.10 -5.91
CA LEU A 16 4.23 -1.15 -5.58
C LEU A 16 5.47 -1.36 -6.44
N THR A 17 5.82 -2.63 -6.72
CA THR A 17 6.96 -2.97 -7.58
C THR A 17 6.76 -2.50 -9.00
N PHE A 18 5.54 -2.64 -9.54
CA PHE A 18 5.20 -2.13 -10.85
C PHE A 18 5.29 -0.60 -10.89
N LYS A 19 4.77 0.09 -9.87
CA LYS A 19 4.66 1.56 -9.87
C LYS A 19 5.98 2.28 -9.58
N TYR A 20 6.82 1.70 -8.72
CA TYR A 20 8.00 2.36 -8.17
C TYR A 20 9.30 1.58 -8.38
N GLY A 21 9.25 0.40 -8.99
CA GLY A 21 10.38 -0.50 -9.14
C GLY A 21 10.61 -1.38 -7.90
N LYS A 22 11.69 -2.17 -7.93
CA LYS A 22 12.02 -3.18 -6.91
C LYS A 22 12.13 -2.61 -5.49
N GLU A 23 12.50 -1.34 -5.39
CA GLU A 23 12.63 -0.59 -4.15
C GLU A 23 12.25 0.87 -4.41
N PHE A 24 11.71 1.54 -3.39
CA PHE A 24 11.32 2.94 -3.50
C PHE A 24 12.33 3.85 -2.83
N TYR A 25 12.86 4.81 -3.59
CA TYR A 25 13.74 5.84 -3.05
C TYR A 25 12.91 6.96 -2.45
N LEU A 26 13.03 7.15 -1.13
CA LEU A 26 12.20 8.08 -0.39
C LEU A 26 12.35 9.51 -0.94
N ASN A 27 11.21 10.05 -1.40
CA ASN A 27 11.05 11.44 -1.82
C ASN A 27 9.77 12.02 -1.17
N ARG A 28 9.48 13.31 -1.39
CA ARG A 28 8.24 13.95 -0.89
C ARG A 28 7.35 14.51 -2.00
N THR A 29 7.62 14.10 -3.24
CA THR A 29 6.82 14.46 -4.42
C THR A 29 5.76 13.40 -4.69
N ASP A 30 6.04 12.14 -4.35
CA ASP A 30 5.10 11.04 -4.46
C ASP A 30 4.29 10.83 -3.19
N TRP A 31 3.02 10.42 -3.36
CA TRP A 31 2.12 10.14 -2.23
C TRP A 31 2.67 9.05 -1.29
N LEU A 32 3.34 8.02 -1.83
CA LEU A 32 3.98 6.98 -1.02
C LEU A 32 5.08 7.57 -0.14
N GLY A 33 5.89 8.46 -0.71
CA GLY A 33 6.96 9.13 0.00
C GLY A 33 6.44 10.03 1.13
N ILE A 34 5.40 10.81 0.85
CA ILE A 34 4.69 11.59 1.87
C ILE A 34 4.17 10.67 2.98
N LEU A 35 3.47 9.60 2.63
CA LEU A 35 2.91 8.65 3.59
C LEU A 35 3.98 8.01 4.48
N VAL A 36 5.08 7.53 3.90
CA VAL A 36 6.19 6.94 4.64
C VAL A 36 6.80 7.98 5.59
N THR A 37 7.08 9.20 5.11
CA THR A 37 7.68 10.24 5.96
C THR A 37 6.80 10.63 7.16
N THR A 38 5.48 10.61 7.02
CA THR A 38 4.55 10.90 8.12
C THR A 38 4.58 9.85 9.22
N VAL A 39 4.87 8.60 8.85
CA VAL A 39 4.88 7.48 9.81
C VAL A 39 6.25 7.35 10.50
N LEU A 40 7.33 7.83 9.90
CA LEU A 40 8.67 7.81 10.52
C LEU A 40 8.71 8.66 11.81
N SER A 41 9.33 8.11 12.86
CA SER A 41 9.56 8.84 14.12
C SER A 41 10.90 9.55 14.09
N LYS A 42 10.91 10.81 14.56
CA LYS A 42 12.11 11.65 14.66
C LYS A 42 13.11 11.08 15.66
N LYS A 43 14.37 11.52 15.51
CA LYS A 43 15.48 11.11 16.37
C LYS A 43 15.28 11.38 17.87
N ARG A 44 14.49 12.38 18.26
CA ARG A 44 14.23 12.68 19.68
C ARG A 44 13.51 11.54 20.42
N ASP A 45 12.81 10.67 19.69
CA ASP A 45 12.16 9.48 20.24
C ASP A 45 13.16 8.36 20.56
N TYR A 46 14.45 8.48 20.17
CA TYR A 46 15.47 7.43 20.36
C TYR A 46 15.78 7.14 21.82
N TYR A 47 15.75 8.15 22.70
CA TYR A 47 16.14 7.97 24.10
C TYR A 47 15.28 6.93 24.84
N ASN A 48 14.04 6.73 24.38
CA ASN A 48 13.11 5.74 24.93
C ASN A 48 12.89 4.54 23.98
N TYR A 49 13.52 4.53 22.79
CA TYR A 49 13.35 3.47 21.82
C TYR A 49 14.21 2.27 22.19
N LYS A 50 13.57 1.25 22.76
CA LYS A 50 14.16 -0.08 22.87
C LYS A 50 13.86 -0.82 21.56
N PRO A 51 14.86 -1.15 20.73
CA PRO A 51 14.63 -1.94 19.53
C PRO A 51 14.13 -3.33 19.95
N VAL A 52 12.83 -3.55 19.85
CA VAL A 52 12.23 -4.87 19.98
C VAL A 52 12.22 -5.51 18.60
N GLN A 53 12.63 -6.77 18.52
CA GLN A 53 12.54 -7.51 17.26
C GLN A 53 11.08 -7.56 16.81
N SER A 54 10.82 -7.11 15.58
CA SER A 54 9.48 -6.98 15.03
C SER A 54 8.75 -8.32 15.03
N SER A 55 7.62 -8.41 15.72
CA SER A 55 6.73 -9.58 15.68
C SER A 55 5.74 -9.49 14.52
N TYR A 56 5.51 -8.27 13.99
CA TYR A 56 4.65 -8.06 12.84
C TYR A 56 5.39 -8.34 11.52
N LYS A 57 5.32 -9.60 11.08
CA LYS A 57 5.84 -10.04 9.78
C LYS A 57 4.68 -10.46 8.87
N GLN A 58 4.66 -9.93 7.66
CA GLN A 58 3.97 -10.57 6.54
C GLN A 58 4.99 -11.40 5.77
N GLU A 59 4.51 -12.37 5.00
CA GLU A 59 5.35 -13.17 4.10
C GLU A 59 6.13 -12.28 3.12
N TYR A 60 5.52 -11.15 2.72
CA TYR A 60 6.10 -10.20 1.78
C TYR A 60 6.42 -8.86 2.44
N SER A 61 7.50 -8.25 1.97
CA SER A 61 7.87 -6.88 2.27
C SER A 61 8.23 -6.09 1.00
N TYR A 62 8.03 -4.78 1.08
CA TYR A 62 8.46 -3.81 0.08
C TYR A 62 9.50 -2.86 0.69
N ARG A 63 10.64 -2.69 0.01
CA ARG A 63 11.79 -1.97 0.53
C ARG A 63 11.70 -0.48 0.21
N VAL A 64 11.92 0.36 1.22
CA VAL A 64 12.08 1.81 1.06
C VAL A 64 13.48 2.22 1.44
N VAL A 65 14.18 2.85 0.50
CA VAL A 65 15.54 3.36 0.67
C VAL A 65 15.48 4.81 1.16
N ILE A 66 16.16 5.08 2.25
CA ILE A 66 16.20 6.38 2.92
C ILE A 66 17.62 6.94 2.83
N ASN A 67 17.77 8.10 2.20
CA ASN A 67 19.05 8.80 2.17
C ASN A 67 19.36 9.48 3.52
N TYR A 68 20.62 9.84 3.73
CA TYR A 68 21.05 10.38 5.02
C TYR A 68 20.36 11.70 5.39
N ALA A 69 20.14 12.60 4.42
CA ALA A 69 19.44 13.86 4.65
C ALA A 69 18.00 13.66 5.16
N HIS A 70 17.27 12.69 4.59
CA HIS A 70 15.94 12.33 5.06
C HIS A 70 16.00 11.66 6.44
N TYR A 71 16.98 10.79 6.68
CA TYR A 71 17.18 10.18 7.98
C TYR A 71 17.43 11.21 9.10
N GLU A 72 18.29 12.20 8.87
CA GLU A 72 18.56 13.26 9.84
C GLU A 72 17.28 14.03 10.19
N LYS A 73 16.45 14.32 9.18
CA LYS A 73 15.26 15.16 9.33
C LYS A 73 14.04 14.42 9.89
N TYR A 74 13.82 13.18 9.47
CA TYR A 74 12.59 12.42 9.73
C TYR A 74 12.81 11.20 10.64
N GLY A 75 14.06 10.78 10.83
CA GLY A 75 14.42 9.58 11.57
C GLY A 75 14.13 8.28 10.80
N ILE A 76 14.30 7.14 11.48
CA ILE A 76 14.07 5.81 10.92
C ILE A 76 13.26 4.90 11.87
N ILE A 77 12.83 5.40 13.03
CA ILE A 77 12.10 4.57 13.98
C ILE A 77 10.76 4.16 13.36
N PHE A 78 10.62 2.86 13.16
CA PHE A 78 9.48 2.25 12.50
C PHE A 78 8.97 1.07 13.36
N THR A 79 8.15 1.42 14.36
CA THR A 79 7.58 0.46 15.32
C THR A 79 6.59 -0.49 14.64
N ASP A 80 6.28 -1.62 15.29
CA ASP A 80 5.31 -2.59 14.75
C ASP A 80 3.91 -2.00 14.57
N ALA A 81 3.47 -1.14 15.48
CA ALA A 81 2.22 -0.41 15.34
C ALA A 81 2.20 0.44 14.06
N LYS A 82 3.30 1.16 13.80
CA LYS A 82 3.48 2.01 12.62
C LYS A 82 3.57 1.20 11.33
N LYS A 83 4.29 0.07 11.35
CA LYS A 83 4.33 -0.90 10.24
C LYS A 83 2.94 -1.42 9.90
N LYS A 84 2.18 -1.85 10.90
CA LYS A 84 0.82 -2.36 10.74
C LYS A 84 -0.12 -1.28 10.21
N GLN A 85 -0.02 -0.06 10.70
CA GLN A 85 -0.81 1.06 10.20
C GLN A 85 -0.49 1.35 8.73
N LEU A 86 0.81 1.46 8.38
CA LEU A 86 1.22 1.73 7.00
C LEU A 86 0.77 0.62 6.05
N SER A 87 0.96 -0.64 6.45
CA SER A 87 0.48 -1.81 5.70
C SER A 87 -1.02 -1.73 5.42
N LYS A 88 -1.83 -1.44 6.45
CA LYS A 88 -3.29 -1.28 6.29
C LYS A 88 -3.66 -0.13 5.37
N VAL A 89 -2.96 1.00 5.45
CA VAL A 89 -3.23 2.14 4.57
C VAL A 89 -2.91 1.78 3.13
N LEU A 90 -1.76 1.14 2.86
CA LEU A 90 -1.39 0.71 1.51
C LEU A 90 -2.41 -0.29 0.92
N GLU A 91 -2.84 -1.27 1.71
CA GLU A 91 -3.90 -2.21 1.31
C GLU A 91 -5.21 -1.51 0.99
N LYS A 92 -5.62 -0.58 1.86
CA LYS A 92 -6.85 0.18 1.70
C LYS A 92 -6.80 1.03 0.42
N THR A 93 -5.73 1.81 0.25
CA THR A 93 -5.53 2.68 -0.93
C THR A 93 -5.51 1.87 -2.22
N PHE A 94 -4.84 0.70 -2.22
CA PHE A 94 -4.84 -0.18 -3.38
C PHE A 94 -6.25 -0.67 -3.73
N ARG A 95 -7.03 -1.13 -2.74
CA ARG A 95 -8.41 -1.58 -2.95
C ARG A 95 -9.34 -0.46 -3.40
N GLU A 96 -9.23 0.71 -2.79
CA GLU A 96 -10.02 1.89 -3.17
C GLU A 96 -9.74 2.26 -4.63
N TYR A 97 -8.47 2.30 -5.04
CA TYR A 97 -8.09 2.49 -6.44
C TYR A 97 -8.76 1.46 -7.37
N LEU A 98 -8.73 0.15 -7.05
CA LEU A 98 -9.40 -0.87 -7.87
C LEU A 98 -10.90 -0.60 -8.01
N PHE A 99 -11.55 -0.24 -6.91
CA PHE A 99 -13.00 -0.06 -6.88
C PHE A 99 -13.43 1.21 -7.61
N GLU A 100 -12.68 2.30 -7.45
CA GLU A 100 -12.90 3.55 -8.19
C GLU A 100 -12.77 3.34 -9.70
N GLN A 101 -11.73 2.62 -10.14
CA GLN A 101 -11.55 2.30 -11.56
C GLN A 101 -12.68 1.41 -12.10
N ALA A 102 -13.14 0.43 -11.31
CA ALA A 102 -14.27 -0.42 -11.69
C ALA A 102 -15.57 0.39 -11.84
N ILE A 103 -15.83 1.33 -10.93
CA ILE A 103 -16.99 2.22 -10.99
C ILE A 103 -16.90 3.11 -12.22
N MET A 104 -15.78 3.82 -12.40
CA MET A 104 -15.56 4.68 -13.54
C MET A 104 -15.70 3.93 -14.88
N ALA A 105 -15.10 2.74 -15.00
CA ALA A 105 -15.17 1.96 -16.23
C ALA A 105 -16.59 1.48 -16.54
N LYS A 106 -17.38 1.16 -15.51
CA LYS A 106 -18.79 0.80 -15.69
C LYS A 106 -19.61 1.99 -16.18
N GLU A 107 -19.46 3.14 -15.55
CA GLU A 107 -20.27 4.33 -15.84
C GLU A 107 -19.94 4.93 -17.22
N ILE A 108 -18.65 4.99 -17.59
CA ILE A 108 -18.22 5.63 -18.83
C ILE A 108 -18.29 4.68 -20.02
N TYR A 109 -17.88 3.42 -19.84
CA TYR A 109 -17.69 2.47 -20.94
C TYR A 109 -18.63 1.26 -20.89
N GLY A 110 -19.48 1.13 -19.86
CA GLY A 110 -20.41 0.01 -19.70
C GLY A 110 -19.76 -1.31 -19.28
N ILE A 111 -18.43 -1.36 -19.10
CA ILE A 111 -17.66 -2.58 -18.79
C ILE A 111 -18.08 -3.15 -17.43
N LEU A 112 -18.18 -4.48 -17.32
CA LEU A 112 -18.54 -5.11 -16.05
C LEU A 112 -17.47 -4.82 -14.97
N TYR A 113 -17.93 -4.57 -13.74
CA TYR A 113 -17.06 -4.30 -12.60
C TYR A 113 -16.02 -5.41 -12.38
N LYS A 114 -16.46 -6.67 -12.50
CA LYS A 114 -15.63 -7.86 -12.29
C LYS A 114 -14.47 -7.86 -13.29
N ASP A 115 -14.78 -7.70 -14.57
CA ASP A 115 -13.79 -7.69 -15.65
C ASP A 115 -12.77 -6.56 -15.45
N THR A 116 -13.23 -5.36 -15.10
CA THR A 116 -12.33 -4.23 -14.83
C THR A 116 -11.36 -4.54 -13.68
N ILE A 117 -11.87 -5.05 -12.56
CA ILE A 117 -11.03 -5.41 -11.40
C ILE A 117 -10.01 -6.47 -11.82
N PHE A 118 -10.43 -7.50 -12.53
CA PHE A 118 -9.57 -8.63 -12.92
C PHE A 118 -8.49 -8.18 -13.91
N ASN A 119 -8.87 -7.37 -14.90
CA ASN A 119 -7.93 -6.80 -15.86
C ASN A 119 -6.88 -5.93 -15.18
N ILE A 120 -7.25 -5.14 -14.17
CA ILE A 120 -6.27 -4.32 -13.43
C ILE A 120 -5.34 -5.19 -12.59
N LEU A 121 -5.87 -6.23 -11.92
CA LEU A 121 -5.05 -7.17 -11.16
C LEU A 121 -4.04 -7.87 -12.07
N GLU A 122 -4.49 -8.36 -13.23
CA GLU A 122 -3.66 -9.01 -14.24
C GLU A 122 -2.62 -8.04 -14.83
N PHE A 123 -3.00 -6.78 -15.10
CA PHE A 123 -2.09 -5.74 -15.57
C PHE A 123 -0.91 -5.51 -14.61
N TYR A 124 -1.15 -5.52 -13.30
CA TYR A 124 -0.09 -5.45 -12.30
C TYR A 124 0.62 -6.80 -12.04
N GLY A 125 0.31 -7.81 -12.85
CA GLY A 125 0.84 -9.16 -12.76
C GLY A 125 0.43 -9.88 -11.48
N ILE A 126 -0.68 -9.51 -10.84
CA ILE A 126 -1.22 -10.17 -9.65
C ILE A 126 -1.96 -11.41 -10.12
N ASP A 127 -1.57 -12.59 -9.63
CA ASP A 127 -2.17 -13.84 -10.08
C ASP A 127 -3.41 -14.14 -9.23
N ASP A 128 -4.39 -14.85 -9.78
CA ASP A 128 -5.50 -15.40 -9.00
C ASP A 128 -5.07 -16.64 -8.20
N SER A 129 -4.17 -16.43 -7.24
CA SER A 129 -3.81 -17.47 -6.27
C SER A 129 -4.90 -17.57 -5.21
N ASP A 130 -5.34 -18.79 -4.90
CA ASP A 130 -6.22 -19.12 -3.77
C ASP A 130 -7.54 -18.30 -3.74
N GLY A 131 -8.10 -17.94 -4.90
CA GLY A 131 -9.35 -17.19 -5.00
C GLY A 131 -9.25 -15.73 -4.54
N TYR A 132 -8.06 -15.14 -4.67
CA TYR A 132 -7.82 -13.73 -4.35
C TYR A 132 -8.76 -12.81 -5.15
N TYR A 133 -8.97 -13.10 -6.43
CA TYR A 133 -9.81 -12.29 -7.31
C TYR A 133 -11.26 -12.25 -6.81
N ASP A 134 -11.81 -13.42 -6.48
CA ASP A 134 -13.16 -13.54 -5.93
C ASP A 134 -13.28 -12.90 -4.54
N ALA A 135 -12.23 -12.95 -3.72
CA ALA A 135 -12.19 -12.24 -2.45
C ALA A 135 -12.25 -10.71 -2.63
N ILE A 136 -11.50 -10.16 -3.60
CA ILE A 136 -11.56 -8.74 -3.96
C ILE A 136 -12.95 -8.38 -4.48
N PHE A 137 -13.51 -9.16 -5.39
CA PHE A 137 -14.82 -8.86 -5.99
C PHE A 137 -15.97 -8.93 -4.97
N ARG A 138 -15.91 -9.86 -4.01
CA ARG A 138 -16.87 -9.90 -2.88
C ARG A 138 -16.74 -8.66 -1.99
N ASP A 139 -15.51 -8.24 -1.67
CA ASP A 139 -15.27 -7.01 -0.89
C ASP A 139 -15.79 -5.77 -1.63
N PHE A 140 -15.56 -5.68 -2.94
CA PHE A 140 -16.13 -4.64 -3.79
C PHE A 140 -17.66 -4.64 -3.71
N THR A 141 -18.30 -5.78 -3.94
CA THR A 141 -19.76 -5.90 -3.97
C THR A 141 -20.40 -5.43 -2.66
N ARG A 142 -19.78 -5.75 -1.51
CA ARG A 142 -20.22 -5.29 -0.19
C ARG A 142 -20.15 -3.77 -0.03
N LYS A 143 -19.11 -3.13 -0.57
CA LYS A 143 -18.84 -1.69 -0.42
C LYS A 143 -19.43 -0.84 -1.53
N LYS A 144 -19.80 -1.44 -2.67
CA LYS A 144 -20.23 -0.76 -3.89
C LYS A 144 -21.35 0.23 -3.62
N LYS A 145 -22.36 -0.15 -2.83
CA LYS A 145 -23.49 0.72 -2.51
C LYS A 145 -23.02 2.01 -1.82
N ASP A 146 -22.15 1.88 -0.83
CA ASP A 146 -21.61 3.02 -0.08
C ASP A 146 -20.69 3.89 -0.95
N LEU A 147 -19.93 3.28 -1.86
CA LEU A 147 -19.05 3.99 -2.79
C LEU A 147 -19.85 4.81 -3.81
N LEU A 148 -20.93 4.26 -4.37
CA LEU A 148 -21.80 4.98 -5.31
C LEU A 148 -22.56 6.13 -4.64
N ASN A 149 -22.94 5.97 -3.38
CA ASN A 149 -23.62 7.01 -2.60
C ASN A 149 -22.69 8.16 -2.14
N LYS A 150 -21.37 8.00 -2.27
CA LYS A 150 -20.37 9.03 -1.96
C LYS A 150 -20.09 9.98 -3.13
N ASN A 151 -20.71 9.76 -4.29
CA ASN A 151 -20.58 10.66 -5.42
C ASN A 151 -21.33 11.97 -5.11
N PHE A 152 -20.59 13.07 -5.19
CA PHE A 152 -21.04 14.45 -5.05
C PHE A 152 -22.01 14.84 -6.16
#